data_AF-A0AAU3IIK9-F1
#
_entry.id   AF-A0AAU3IIK9-F1
#
_cell.length_a   1.000
_cell.length_b   1.000
_cell.length_c   1.000
_cell.angle_alpha   90.00
_cell.angle_beta   90.00
_cell.angle_gamma   90.00
#
_symmetry.space_group_name_H-M   'P 1'
#
loop_
_entity.id
_entity.type
_entity.pdbx_description
1 polymer ?
#
loop_
_entity_poly.entity_id
_entity_poly.type
_entity_poly.pdbx_seq_one_letter_code
_entity_poly.pdbx_strand_id
1 'polypeptide(L)'
;MSRRSRRWWAAALAVSSAGLAYSLTLAQHGFAWFSFGYCPARDLYDSATGVWWPARAYFPLAWYSGLPGIVAGFVAHWAATRTGRSRAGRVLARVVAAPLLVLFGLAPLAFALDLARDTGCLDRWGGALGIRLVLLPDVVAAVAALCGLAAVRGPPAAPAPAGATPGDPQVAAQVGACARRAAVRRG
;
A
#
# COMPACT_ATOMS: atom_id res chain seq x y z
N MET A 1 19.63 0.53 -1.04
CA MET A 1 18.42 1.38 -1.15
C MET A 1 18.77 2.86 -1.34
N SER A 2 18.00 3.55 -2.17
CA SER A 2 18.10 5.02 -2.32
C SER A 2 17.62 5.76 -1.07
N ARG A 3 18.03 7.03 -0.89
CA ARG A 3 17.58 7.88 0.23
C ARG A 3 16.06 8.09 0.19
N ARG A 4 15.48 8.33 -1.00
CA ARG A 4 14.02 8.45 -1.20
C ARG A 4 13.28 7.20 -0.74
N SER A 5 13.73 6.02 -1.17
CA SER A 5 13.11 4.75 -0.79
C SER A 5 13.13 4.54 0.73
N ARG A 6 14.25 4.86 1.40
CA ARG A 6 14.34 4.80 2.87
C ARG A 6 13.32 5.69 3.58
N ARG A 7 13.11 6.92 3.11
CA ARG A 7 12.11 7.84 3.70
C ARG A 7 10.69 7.29 3.59
N TRP A 8 10.32 6.73 2.44
CA TRP A 8 9.00 6.14 2.23
C TRP A 8 8.76 4.88 3.05
N TRP A 9 9.79 4.03 3.21
CA TRP A 9 9.69 2.88 4.12
C TRP A 9 9.58 3.32 5.58
N ALA A 10 10.34 4.33 6.00
CA ALA A 10 10.20 4.89 7.35
C ALA A 10 8.78 5.43 7.59
N ALA A 11 8.21 6.14 6.61
CA ALA A 11 6.82 6.60 6.68
C ALA A 11 5.82 5.43 6.76
N ALA A 12 5.98 4.39 5.91
CA ALA A 12 5.12 3.22 5.93
C ALA A 12 5.13 2.51 7.30
N LEU A 13 6.32 2.33 7.89
CA LEU A 13 6.50 1.73 9.20
C LEU A 13 5.92 2.60 10.31
N ALA A 14 6.19 3.91 10.30
CA ALA A 14 5.65 4.84 11.30
C ALA A 14 4.11 4.86 11.30
N VAL A 15 3.50 4.93 10.12
CA VAL A 15 2.04 4.91 9.96
C VAL A 15 1.47 3.56 10.43
N SER A 16 2.06 2.44 10.02
CA SER A 16 1.60 1.11 10.47
C SER A 16 1.73 0.91 11.98
N SER A 17 2.83 1.38 12.58
CA SER A 17 3.03 1.34 14.03
C SER A 17 2.01 2.19 14.78
N ALA A 18 1.59 3.33 14.22
CA ALA A 18 0.49 4.11 14.77
C ALA A 18 -0.83 3.33 14.72
N GLY A 19 -1.09 2.58 13.63
CA GLY A 19 -2.24 1.67 13.51
C GLY A 19 -2.22 0.53 14.53
N LEU A 20 -1.05 -0.06 14.79
CA LEU A 20 -0.86 -1.02 15.88
C LEU A 20 -1.18 -0.39 17.23
N ALA A 21 -0.60 0.76 17.56
CA ALA A 21 -0.83 1.44 18.82
C ALA A 21 -2.32 1.76 19.01
N TYR A 22 -2.99 2.22 17.95
CA TYR A 22 -4.43 2.45 17.94
C TYR A 22 -5.25 1.16 18.13
N SER A 23 -4.86 0.07 17.46
CA SER A 23 -5.55 -1.22 17.61
C SER A 23 -5.43 -1.77 19.04
N LEU A 24 -4.28 -1.58 19.68
CA LEU A 24 -4.05 -2.00 21.06
C LEU A 24 -4.87 -1.18 22.07
N THR A 25 -5.09 0.12 21.82
CA THR A 25 -5.97 0.92 22.67
C THR A 25 -7.44 0.57 22.44
N LEU A 26 -7.84 0.25 21.20
CA LEU A 26 -9.20 -0.17 20.88
C LEU A 26 -9.57 -1.55 21.45
N ALA A 27 -8.62 -2.48 21.53
CA ALA A 27 -8.87 -3.82 22.08
C ALA A 27 -9.41 -3.81 23.53
N GLN A 28 -9.22 -2.69 24.25
CA GLN A 28 -9.72 -2.48 25.61
C GLN A 28 -11.15 -1.94 25.66
N HIS A 29 -11.73 -1.55 24.52
CA HIS A 29 -13.05 -0.96 24.41
C HIS A 29 -13.91 -1.80 23.47
N GLY A 30 -14.90 -2.50 24.05
CA GLY A 30 -15.96 -3.11 23.24
C GLY A 30 -16.68 -2.03 22.44
N PHE A 31 -16.89 -2.26 21.15
CA PHE A 31 -17.66 -1.35 20.31
C PHE A 31 -18.84 -2.09 19.69
N ALA A 32 -19.97 -1.39 19.60
CA ALA A 32 -21.16 -1.87 18.92
C ALA A 32 -21.27 -1.22 17.54
N TRP A 33 -21.62 -2.02 16.55
CA TRP A 33 -21.83 -1.57 15.18
C TRP A 33 -23.26 -1.03 15.06
N PHE A 34 -23.40 0.28 14.82
CA PHE A 34 -24.69 0.88 14.53
C PHE A 34 -24.67 1.45 13.10
N SER A 35 -25.67 1.08 12.31
CA SER A 35 -25.93 1.65 10.99
C SER A 35 -27.41 2.01 10.92
N PHE A 36 -27.71 3.26 10.61
CA PHE A 36 -29.08 3.70 10.34
C PHE A 36 -29.12 4.36 8.96
N GLY A 37 -30.06 3.91 8.12
CA GLY A 37 -30.29 4.46 6.78
C GLY A 37 -29.48 3.82 5.65
N TYR A 38 -29.68 4.35 4.44
CA TYR A 38 -29.13 3.81 3.19
C TYR A 38 -27.99 4.68 2.65
N CYS A 39 -26.85 4.05 2.36
CA CYS A 39 -25.72 4.65 1.65
C CYS A 39 -25.19 3.61 0.66
N PRO A 40 -25.33 3.83 -0.66
CA PRO A 40 -25.09 2.79 -1.65
C PRO A 40 -23.69 2.16 -1.58
N ALA A 41 -22.63 2.97 -1.37
CA ALA A 41 -21.27 2.45 -1.34
C ALA A 41 -20.99 1.71 -0.03
N ARG A 42 -21.55 2.18 1.10
CA ARG A 42 -21.54 1.43 2.36
C ARG A 42 -22.22 0.07 2.23
N ASP A 43 -23.41 -0.01 1.63
CA ASP A 43 -24.13 -1.28 1.52
C ASP A 43 -23.37 -2.27 0.62
N LEU A 44 -22.71 -1.75 -0.43
CA LEU A 44 -21.79 -2.54 -1.24
C LEU A 44 -20.56 -2.99 -0.43
N TYR A 45 -20.01 -2.13 0.42
CA TYR A 45 -18.90 -2.47 1.31
C TYR A 45 -19.31 -3.52 2.36
N ASP A 46 -20.48 -3.37 2.99
CA ASP A 46 -21.00 -4.29 4.01
C ASP A 46 -21.32 -5.66 3.39
N SER A 47 -21.93 -5.69 2.20
CA SER A 47 -22.17 -6.94 1.45
C SER A 47 -20.86 -7.60 1.01
N ALA A 48 -19.86 -6.82 0.59
CA ALA A 48 -18.53 -7.36 0.32
C ALA A 48 -17.90 -7.90 1.61
N THR A 49 -18.06 -7.23 2.76
CA THR A 49 -17.42 -7.58 4.04
C THR A 49 -17.65 -9.03 4.43
N GLY A 50 -18.84 -9.60 4.19
CA GLY A 50 -19.08 -11.03 4.40
C GLY A 50 -18.11 -11.95 3.66
N VAL A 51 -17.64 -11.56 2.47
CA VAL A 51 -16.74 -12.33 1.60
C VAL A 51 -15.28 -12.19 2.02
N TRP A 52 -14.80 -10.98 2.36
CA TRP A 52 -13.38 -10.73 2.65
C TRP A 52 -13.04 -10.65 4.15
N TRP A 53 -14.03 -10.67 5.04
CA TRP A 53 -13.80 -10.74 6.48
C TRP A 53 -12.90 -11.91 6.90
N PRO A 54 -13.07 -13.15 6.36
CA PRO A 54 -12.16 -14.25 6.65
C PRO A 54 -10.71 -13.94 6.24
N ALA A 55 -10.51 -13.28 5.10
CA ALA A 55 -9.17 -12.86 4.70
C ALA A 55 -8.59 -11.88 5.72
N ARG A 56 -9.39 -10.94 6.23
CA ARG A 56 -8.94 -9.97 7.23
C ARG A 56 -8.61 -10.62 8.59
N ALA A 57 -9.45 -11.56 9.02
CA ALA A 57 -9.31 -12.24 10.31
C ALA A 57 -8.16 -13.27 10.30
N TYR A 58 -8.02 -14.04 9.22
CA TYR A 58 -7.12 -15.19 9.17
C TYR A 58 -5.83 -14.94 8.40
N PHE A 59 -5.68 -13.81 7.68
CA PHE A 59 -4.43 -13.49 6.98
C PHE A 59 -3.49 -12.70 7.91
N PRO A 60 -2.40 -13.29 8.43
CA PRO A 60 -1.59 -12.63 9.45
C PRO A 60 -0.91 -11.36 8.96
N LEU A 61 -0.69 -11.23 7.65
CA LEU A 61 -0.13 -10.01 7.06
C LEU A 61 -1.06 -8.79 7.18
N ALA A 62 -2.37 -9.01 7.33
CA ALA A 62 -3.37 -7.96 7.53
C ALA A 62 -3.52 -7.54 9.01
N TRP A 63 -3.00 -8.30 9.97
CA TRP A 63 -3.18 -7.99 11.38
C TRP A 63 -2.59 -6.63 11.77
N TYR A 64 -3.16 -6.02 12.81
CA TYR A 64 -2.70 -4.75 13.37
C TYR A 64 -2.56 -3.65 12.31
N SER A 65 -3.61 -3.45 11.50
CA SER A 65 -3.60 -2.49 10.38
C SER A 65 -2.50 -2.77 9.34
N GLY A 66 -2.22 -4.04 9.07
CA GLY A 66 -1.28 -4.47 8.02
C GLY A 66 0.20 -4.37 8.38
N LEU A 67 0.56 -4.11 9.64
CA LEU A 67 1.96 -3.95 10.07
C LEU A 67 2.84 -5.15 9.68
N PRO A 68 2.46 -6.42 9.92
CA PRO A 68 3.30 -7.56 9.55
C PRO A 68 3.55 -7.63 8.04
N GLY A 69 2.54 -7.30 7.22
CA GLY A 69 2.71 -7.16 5.77
C GLY A 69 3.70 -6.06 5.39
N ILE A 70 3.60 -4.87 5.98
CA ILE A 70 4.54 -3.77 5.68
C ILE A 70 5.98 -4.13 6.09
N VAL A 71 6.17 -4.77 7.24
CA VAL A 71 7.48 -5.26 7.70
C VAL A 71 8.02 -6.32 6.74
N ALA A 72 7.21 -7.30 6.33
CA ALA A 72 7.61 -8.33 5.38
C ALA A 72 8.01 -7.72 4.03
N GLY A 73 7.23 -6.77 3.51
CA GLY A 73 7.56 -6.02 2.29
C GLY A 73 8.87 -5.24 2.39
N PHE A 74 9.11 -4.59 3.53
CA PHE A 74 10.35 -3.86 3.79
C PHE A 74 11.57 -4.79 3.80
N VAL A 75 11.50 -5.90 4.57
CA VAL A 75 12.59 -6.87 4.71
C VAL A 75 12.90 -7.52 3.36
N ALA A 76 11.87 -7.96 2.63
CA ALA A 76 12.02 -8.54 1.29
C ALA A 76 12.69 -7.57 0.33
N HIS A 77 12.27 -6.30 0.34
CA HIS A 77 12.88 -5.27 -0.50
C HIS A 77 14.34 -5.01 -0.09
N TRP A 78 14.60 -4.83 1.20
CA TRP A 78 15.94 -4.57 1.73
C TRP A 78 16.93 -5.70 1.39
N ALA A 79 16.56 -6.95 1.67
CA ALA A 79 17.37 -8.13 1.39
C ALA A 79 17.64 -8.30 -0.12
N ALA A 80 16.63 -8.10 -0.96
CA ALA A 80 16.79 -8.14 -2.41
C ALA A 80 17.71 -7.02 -2.94
N THR A 81 17.71 -5.84 -2.31
CA THR A 81 18.66 -4.79 -2.69
C THR A 81 20.10 -5.11 -2.25
N ARG A 82 20.29 -5.81 -1.14
CA ARG A 82 21.62 -6.27 -0.68
C ARG A 82 22.22 -7.33 -1.60
N THR A 83 21.39 -8.20 -2.15
CA THR A 83 21.80 -9.27 -3.08
C THR A 83 21.86 -8.83 -4.56
N GLY A 84 21.71 -7.53 -4.84
CA GLY A 84 21.70 -7.00 -6.22
C GLY A 84 20.44 -7.32 -7.04
N ARG A 85 19.45 -8.01 -6.47
CA ARG A 85 18.18 -8.42 -7.11
C ARG A 85 17.07 -7.37 -6.93
N SER A 86 17.36 -6.11 -7.24
CA SER A 86 16.43 -4.99 -6.99
C SER A 86 15.05 -5.14 -7.65
N ARG A 87 14.95 -5.78 -8.83
CA ARG A 87 13.66 -6.04 -9.51
C ARG A 87 12.78 -6.99 -8.70
N ALA A 88 13.34 -8.10 -8.22
CA ALA A 88 12.62 -9.09 -7.42
C ALA A 88 12.09 -8.46 -6.13
N GLY A 89 12.92 -7.67 -5.43
CA GLY A 89 12.51 -6.95 -4.22
C GLY A 89 11.35 -5.97 -4.43
N ARG A 90 11.27 -5.32 -5.60
CA ARG A 90 10.12 -4.46 -5.94
C ARG A 90 8.85 -5.26 -6.19
N VAL A 91 8.96 -6.39 -6.89
CA VAL A 91 7.80 -7.26 -7.16
C VAL A 91 7.25 -7.82 -5.85
N LEU A 92 8.11 -8.37 -4.98
CA LEU A 92 7.69 -8.90 -3.68
C LEU A 92 6.99 -7.84 -2.83
N ALA A 93 7.57 -6.63 -2.71
CA ALA A 93 6.94 -5.55 -1.96
C ALA A 93 5.57 -5.15 -2.53
N ARG A 94 5.39 -5.17 -3.85
CA ARG A 94 4.09 -4.90 -4.49
C ARG A 94 3.08 -6.01 -4.23
N VAL A 95 3.51 -7.27 -4.33
CA VAL A 95 2.67 -8.44 -4.05
C VAL A 95 2.19 -8.43 -2.60
N VAL A 96 3.01 -7.95 -1.66
CA VAL A 96 2.60 -7.80 -0.25
C VAL A 96 1.72 -6.58 -0.03
N ALA A 97 2.01 -5.43 -0.66
CA ALA A 97 1.24 -4.20 -0.46
C ALA A 97 -0.13 -4.19 -1.18
N ALA A 98 -0.25 -4.87 -2.33
CA ALA A 98 -1.49 -4.93 -3.10
C ALA A 98 -2.68 -5.52 -2.32
N PRO A 99 -2.59 -6.69 -1.67
CA PRO A 99 -3.70 -7.22 -0.89
C PRO A 99 -4.02 -6.33 0.31
N LEU A 100 -3.03 -5.67 0.93
CA LEU A 100 -3.31 -4.68 1.97
C LEU A 100 -4.11 -3.50 1.42
N LEU A 101 -3.77 -3.00 0.24
CA LEU A 101 -4.54 -1.93 -0.39
C LEU A 101 -5.97 -2.36 -0.73
N VAL A 102 -6.16 -3.60 -1.20
CA VAL A 102 -7.49 -4.14 -1.49
C VAL A 102 -8.30 -4.28 -0.21
N LEU A 103 -7.75 -4.92 0.82
CA LEU A 103 -8.46 -5.14 2.08
C LEU A 103 -8.75 -3.79 2.78
N PHE A 104 -7.74 -2.94 2.97
CA PHE A 104 -7.90 -1.73 3.77
C PHE A 104 -8.34 -0.50 2.96
N GLY A 105 -8.36 -0.57 1.62
CA GLY A 105 -8.74 0.55 0.76
C GLY A 105 -10.24 0.60 0.42
N LEU A 106 -10.98 -0.48 0.61
CA LEU A 106 -12.41 -0.53 0.25
C LEU A 106 -13.26 0.37 1.14
N ALA A 107 -13.06 0.35 2.46
CA ALA A 107 -13.81 1.22 3.39
C ALA A 107 -13.61 2.72 3.10
N PRO A 108 -12.37 3.26 3.00
CA PRO A 108 -12.16 4.67 2.71
C PRO A 108 -12.65 5.08 1.32
N LEU A 109 -12.58 4.18 0.33
CA LEU A 109 -13.13 4.44 -0.99
C LEU A 109 -14.66 4.53 -0.94
N ALA A 110 -15.33 3.57 -0.30
CA ALA A 110 -16.78 3.57 -0.13
C ALA A 110 -17.26 4.83 0.62
N PHE A 111 -16.59 5.16 1.73
CA PHE A 111 -16.87 6.37 2.49
C PHE A 111 -16.72 7.64 1.64
N ALA A 112 -15.64 7.75 0.87
CA ALA A 112 -15.42 8.90 -0.01
C ALA A 112 -16.49 9.02 -1.10
N LEU A 113 -16.93 7.90 -1.68
CA LEU A 113 -17.99 7.87 -2.70
C LEU A 113 -19.35 8.28 -2.11
N ASP A 114 -19.69 7.78 -0.92
CA ASP A 114 -20.92 8.15 -0.23
C ASP A 114 -20.92 9.64 0.15
N LEU A 115 -19.81 10.15 0.69
CA LEU A 115 -19.68 11.55 1.08
C LEU A 115 -19.73 12.49 -0.13
N ALA A 116 -19.17 12.08 -1.27
CA ALA A 116 -19.25 12.83 -2.52
C ALA A 116 -20.67 12.88 -3.09
N ARG A 117 -21.51 11.88 -2.77
CA ARG A 117 -22.89 11.80 -3.23
C ARG A 117 -23.86 12.54 -2.30
N ASP A 118 -23.74 12.35 -0.99
CA ASP A 118 -24.62 12.93 0.03
C ASP A 118 -23.85 13.10 1.35
N THR A 119 -23.69 14.33 1.83
CA THR A 119 -23.01 14.60 3.11
C THR A 119 -23.77 14.02 4.29
N GLY A 120 -25.07 13.77 4.18
CA GLY A 120 -25.88 13.07 5.18
C GLY A 120 -25.44 11.62 5.40
N CYS A 121 -24.66 11.03 4.48
CA CYS A 121 -24.05 9.72 4.73
C CYS A 121 -23.02 9.75 5.86
N LEU A 122 -22.45 10.91 6.22
CA LEU A 122 -21.53 11.02 7.36
C LEU A 122 -22.14 10.48 8.66
N ASP A 123 -23.36 10.93 8.97
CA ASP A 123 -24.07 10.50 10.18
C ASP A 123 -24.43 9.01 10.10
N ARG A 124 -24.82 8.54 8.89
CA ARG A 124 -25.13 7.13 8.66
C ARG A 124 -23.90 6.27 8.94
N TRP A 125 -22.72 6.65 8.47
CA TRP A 125 -21.41 6.03 8.75
C TRP A 125 -20.99 6.08 10.24
N GLY A 126 -21.84 6.60 11.14
CA GLY A 126 -21.60 6.68 12.58
C GLY A 126 -20.96 8.01 13.01
N GLY A 127 -20.99 9.02 12.14
CA GLY A 127 -20.41 10.34 12.38
C GLY A 127 -18.91 10.27 12.70
N ALA A 128 -18.45 11.16 13.57
CA ALA A 128 -17.06 11.22 13.98
C ALA A 128 -16.57 9.94 14.69
N LEU A 129 -17.45 9.28 15.46
CA LEU A 129 -17.11 8.07 16.19
C LEU A 129 -16.93 6.88 15.23
N GLY A 130 -17.86 6.71 14.29
CA GLY A 130 -17.79 5.66 13.26
C GLY A 130 -16.55 5.81 12.37
N ILE A 131 -16.24 7.04 11.94
CA ILE A 131 -14.99 7.32 11.21
C ILE A 131 -13.79 6.90 12.04
N ARG A 132 -13.74 7.30 13.32
CA ARG A 132 -12.60 7.01 14.17
C ARG A 132 -12.42 5.51 14.38
N LEU A 133 -13.49 4.76 14.66
CA LEU A 133 -13.41 3.34 15.00
C LEU A 133 -13.25 2.43 13.78
N VAL A 134 -13.95 2.73 12.69
CA VAL A 134 -14.03 1.85 11.50
C VAL A 134 -13.08 2.31 10.41
N LEU A 135 -13.08 3.60 10.09
CA LEU A 135 -12.37 4.12 8.93
C LEU A 135 -10.89 4.37 9.21
N LEU A 136 -10.55 4.82 10.42
CA LEU A 136 -9.18 5.21 10.75
C LEU A 136 -8.17 4.06 10.64
N PRO A 137 -8.41 2.84 11.17
CA PRO A 137 -7.50 1.70 10.97
C PRO A 137 -7.28 1.39 9.49
N ASP A 138 -8.34 1.49 8.69
CA ASP A 138 -8.36 1.20 7.26
C ASP A 138 -7.54 2.22 6.47
N VAL A 139 -7.76 3.50 6.76
CA VAL A 139 -6.98 4.59 6.19
C VAL A 139 -5.49 4.45 6.54
N VAL A 140 -5.17 4.16 7.81
CA VAL A 140 -3.78 4.00 8.26
C VAL A 140 -3.09 2.87 7.49
N ALA A 141 -3.71 1.70 7.39
CA ALA A 141 -3.17 0.57 6.66
C ALA A 141 -3.03 0.86 5.16
N ALA A 142 -4.04 1.48 4.53
CA ALA A 142 -4.01 1.86 3.12
C ALA A 142 -2.89 2.87 2.83
N VAL A 143 -2.74 3.90 3.67
CA VAL A 143 -1.66 4.89 3.55
C VAL A 143 -0.29 4.23 3.72
N ALA A 144 -0.14 3.32 4.67
CA ALA A 144 1.11 2.57 4.84
C ALA A 144 1.44 1.72 3.60
N ALA A 145 0.45 1.04 3.01
CA ALA A 145 0.61 0.27 1.78
C ALA A 145 1.01 1.18 0.59
N LEU A 146 0.36 2.34 0.44
CA LEU A 146 0.71 3.34 -0.56
C LEU A 146 2.14 3.88 -0.37
N CYS A 147 2.57 4.14 0.86
CA CYS A 147 3.94 4.51 1.20
C CYS A 147 4.93 3.40 0.81
N GLY A 148 4.62 2.14 1.10
CA GLY A 148 5.42 0.99 0.68
C GLY A 148 5.54 0.88 -0.85
N LEU A 149 4.43 1.07 -1.57
CA LEU A 149 4.41 1.11 -3.03
C LEU A 149 5.24 2.29 -3.59
N ALA A 150 5.14 3.46 -2.97
CA ALA A 150 5.94 4.64 -3.31
C ALA A 150 7.44 4.40 -3.07
N ALA A 151 7.79 3.67 -2.02
CA ALA A 151 9.16 3.31 -1.69
C ALA A 151 9.84 2.43 -2.75
N VAL A 152 9.04 1.65 -3.49
CA VAL A 152 9.51 0.72 -4.53
C VAL A 152 9.26 1.21 -5.96
N ARG A 153 8.87 2.48 -6.15
CA ARG A 153 8.80 3.08 -7.49
C ARG A 153 10.20 3.10 -8.12
N GLY A 154 10.29 2.58 -9.35
CA GLY A 154 11.52 2.66 -10.14
C GLY A 154 11.80 4.11 -10.54
N PRO A 155 13.05 4.45 -10.90
CA PRO A 155 13.30 5.70 -11.63
C PRO A 155 12.41 5.72 -12.88
N PRO A 156 11.86 6.88 -13.27
CA PRO A 156 11.18 7.01 -14.55
C PRO A 156 12.13 6.52 -15.65
N ALA A 157 11.60 5.80 -16.63
CA ALA A 157 12.38 5.45 -17.81
C ALA A 157 12.93 6.77 -18.39
N ALA A 158 14.23 6.83 -18.65
CA ALA A 158 14.78 7.97 -19.36
C ALA A 158 14.02 8.11 -20.69
N PRO A 159 13.61 9.33 -21.09
CA PRO A 159 13.00 9.51 -22.40
C PRO A 159 13.93 8.91 -23.44
N ALA A 160 13.38 8.08 -24.33
CA ALA A 160 14.15 7.60 -25.47
C ALA A 160 14.68 8.83 -26.23
N PRO A 161 15.96 8.84 -26.64
CA PRO A 161 16.50 9.97 -27.39
C PRO A 161 15.62 10.22 -28.62
N ALA A 162 15.09 11.44 -28.73
CA ALA A 162 14.26 11.85 -29.85
C ALA A 162 15.08 11.71 -31.14
N GLY A 163 14.82 10.65 -31.91
CA GLY A 163 15.56 10.34 -33.13
C GLY A 163 16.10 8.91 -33.24
N ALA A 164 15.93 8.04 -32.23
CA ALA A 164 16.28 6.62 -32.38
C ALA A 164 15.30 5.93 -33.36
N THR A 165 15.62 5.98 -34.64
CA THR A 165 14.95 5.16 -35.66
C THR A 165 15.22 3.68 -35.37
N PRO A 166 14.21 2.80 -35.43
CA PRO A 166 14.37 1.37 -35.22
C PRO A 166 15.23 0.79 -36.36
N GLY A 167 16.54 0.83 -36.16
CA GLY A 167 17.53 0.46 -37.18
C GLY A 167 18.96 0.90 -36.87
N ASP A 168 19.16 1.81 -35.90
CA ASP A 168 20.50 2.35 -35.64
C ASP A 168 21.42 1.35 -34.90
N PRO A 169 22.53 0.87 -35.51
CA PRO A 169 23.45 -0.07 -34.89
C PRO A 169 24.14 0.49 -33.63
N GLN A 170 24.13 1.81 -33.44
CA GLN A 170 24.62 2.46 -32.23
C GLN A 170 23.78 2.13 -30.98
N VAL A 171 22.49 1.81 -31.12
CA VAL A 171 21.63 1.43 -29.99
C VAL A 171 22.06 0.07 -29.41
N ALA A 172 22.42 -0.88 -30.28
CA ALA A 172 22.95 -2.18 -29.86
C ALA A 172 24.29 -2.03 -29.11
N ALA A 173 25.16 -1.11 -29.55
CA ALA A 173 26.43 -0.83 -28.88
C ALA A 173 26.25 -0.16 -27.51
N GLN A 174 25.29 0.76 -27.36
CA GLN A 174 25.01 1.43 -26.07
C GLN A 174 24.43 0.47 -25.01
N VAL A 175 23.56 -0.46 -25.41
CA VAL A 175 23.05 -1.50 -24.48
C VAL A 175 24.21 -2.38 -23.97
N GLY A 176 25.14 -2.75 -24.86
CA GLY A 176 26.35 -3.49 -24.48
C GLY A 176 27.32 -2.72 -23.58
N ALA A 177 27.45 -1.40 -23.77
CA ALA A 177 28.31 -0.54 -22.95
C ALA A 177 27.72 -0.31 -21.54
N CYS A 178 26.40 -0.15 -21.43
CA CYS A 178 25.74 0.02 -20.14
C CYS A 178 25.79 -1.26 -19.29
N ALA A 179 25.71 -2.44 -19.93
CA ALA A 179 25.91 -3.73 -19.27
C ALA A 179 27.35 -3.87 -18.72
N ARG A 180 28.37 -3.44 -19.49
CA ARG A 180 29.79 -3.50 -19.05
C ARG A 180 30.12 -2.54 -17.90
N ARG A 181 29.59 -1.30 -17.91
CA ARG A 181 29.79 -0.36 -16.79
C ARG A 181 29.11 -0.83 -15.50
N ALA A 182 28.00 -1.56 -15.59
CA ALA A 182 27.34 -2.16 -14.44
C ALA A 182 28.14 -3.33 -13.83
N ALA A 183 28.97 -4.01 -14.63
CA ALA A 183 29.85 -5.07 -14.16
C ALA A 183 31.12 -4.52 -13.46
N VAL A 184 31.74 -3.46 -13.99
CA VAL A 184 32.96 -2.87 -13.42
C VAL A 184 32.72 -2.19 -12.06
N ARG A 185 31.51 -1.70 -11.78
CA ARG A 185 31.15 -1.13 -10.48
C ARG A 185 30.85 -2.17 -9.37
N ARG A 186 31.01 -3.46 -9.66
CA ARG A 186 30.75 -4.57 -8.71
C ARG A 186 31.99 -5.37 -8.31
N GLY A 187 33.17 -5.04 -8.85
CA GLY A 187 34.47 -5.45 -8.29
C GLY A 187 34.94 -4.41 -7.30
#